data_AF-A0A762GQD8-F1
#
_entry.id   AF-A0A762GQD8-F1
#
_cell.length_a   1.000
_cell.length_b   1.000
_cell.length_c   1.000
_cell.angle_alpha   90.00
_cell.angle_beta   90.00
_cell.angle_gamma   90.00
#
_symmetry.space_group_name_H-M   'P 1'
#
loop_
_entity.id
_entity.type
_entity.pdbx_description
1 polymer ?
#
loop_
_entity_poly.entity_id
_entity_poly.type
_entity_poly.pdbx_seq_one_letter_code
_entity_poly.pdbx_strand_id
1 'polypeptide(L)' 'MSRTTLERMNNKHGHHYQRDGSIYICRSCGTAEHPSGNYWWAGRSSKCEPPCSDDVTGQCAWFDAAERKGE' A
#
# COMPACT_ATOMS: atom_id res chain seq x y z
N MET A 1 6.46 1.08 -13.30
CA MET A 1 7.72 1.57 -12.70
C MET A 1 7.51 1.68 -11.21
N SER A 2 8.44 1.16 -10.42
CA SER A 2 8.39 1.31 -8.96
C SER A 2 8.69 2.77 -8.61
N ARG A 3 7.98 3.36 -7.65
CA ARG A 3 8.20 4.74 -7.22
C ARG A 3 9.65 4.95 -6.75
N THR A 4 10.15 6.17 -6.85
CA THR A 4 11.40 6.58 -6.19
C THR A 4 11.16 6.74 -4.68
N THR A 5 12.23 6.77 -3.89
CA THR A 5 12.14 7.02 -2.44
C THR A 5 11.45 8.37 -2.14
N LEU A 6 11.74 9.40 -2.94
CA LEU A 6 11.15 10.73 -2.77
C LEU A 6 9.64 10.75 -3.05
N GLU A 7 9.19 10.03 -4.08
CA GLU A 7 7.75 9.88 -4.37
C GLU A 7 7.01 9.15 -3.24
N ARG A 8 7.65 8.19 -2.57
CA ARG A 8 7.07 7.53 -1.40
C ARG A 8 7.03 8.43 -0.18
N MET A 9 8.02 9.30 0.02
CA MET A 9 7.99 10.28 1.11
C MET A 9 6.91 11.36 0.91
N ASN A 10 6.61 11.70 -0.34
CA ASN A 10 5.58 12.68 -0.70
C ASN A 10 4.24 12.03 -1.10
N ASN A 11 3.97 10.81 -0.62
CA ASN A 11 2.73 10.13 -0.98
C ASN A 11 1.50 10.87 -0.42
N LYS A 12 0.43 10.95 -1.22
CA LYS A 12 -0.81 11.66 -0.85
C LYS A 12 -1.53 11.02 0.35
N HIS A 13 -1.30 9.74 0.59
CA HIS A 13 -2.03 8.94 1.57
C HIS A 13 -1.36 8.92 2.95
N GLY A 14 -0.27 9.65 3.17
CA GLY A 14 0.40 9.77 4.47
C GLY A 14 1.14 8.51 4.92
N HIS A 15 1.48 7.59 4.01
CA HIS A 15 2.20 6.37 4.37
C HIS A 15 3.63 6.64 4.80
N HIS A 16 4.06 5.94 5.84
CA HIS A 16 5.45 5.95 6.31
C HIS A 16 6.14 4.68 5.82
N TYR A 17 6.43 4.63 4.52
CA TYR A 17 7.06 3.47 3.89
C TYR A 17 8.52 3.33 4.32
N GLN A 18 8.83 2.16 4.89
CA GLN A 18 10.18 1.72 5.14
C GLN A 18 10.50 0.55 4.22
N ARG A 19 11.72 0.55 3.66
CA ARG A 19 12.18 -0.54 2.81
C ARG A 19 12.42 -1.80 3.66
N ASP A 20 11.82 -2.91 3.24
CA ASP A 20 12.05 -4.25 3.79
C ASP A 20 12.43 -5.17 2.63
N GLY A 21 13.73 -5.40 2.45
CA GLY A 21 14.26 -6.12 1.29
C GLY A 21 13.93 -5.44 -0.05
N SER A 22 13.09 -6.09 -0.85
CA SER A 22 12.63 -5.60 -2.16
C SER A 22 11.26 -4.90 -2.10
N ILE A 23 10.54 -4.98 -0.98
CA ILE A 23 9.24 -4.35 -0.79
C ILE A 23 9.36 -3.12 0.12
N TYR A 24 8.34 -2.27 0.11
CA TYR A 24 8.23 -1.13 1.02
C TYR A 24 7.00 -1.29 1.88
N ILE A 25 7.15 -1.33 3.20
CA ILE A 25 6.05 -1.55 4.13
C ILE A 25 5.80 -0.27 4.91
N CYS A 26 4.54 0.19 4.93
CA CYS A 26 4.13 1.29 5.77
C CYS A 26 4.13 0.85 7.24
N ARG A 27 4.90 1.54 8.07
CA ARG A 27 5.04 1.22 9.50
C ARG A 27 3.78 1.49 10.32
N SER A 28 2.86 2.31 9.80
CA SER A 28 1.63 2.71 10.50
C SER A 28 0.47 1.75 10.23
N CYS A 29 0.30 1.29 8.98
CA CYS A 29 -0.87 0.51 8.56
C CYS A 29 -0.55 -0.90 8.04
N GLY A 30 0.73 -1.20 7.79
CA GLY A 30 1.17 -2.48 7.23
C GLY A 30 0.96 -2.64 5.73
N THR A 31 0.49 -1.61 5.01
CA THR A 31 0.41 -1.63 3.54
C THR A 31 1.80 -1.85 2.94
N ALA A 32 1.92 -2.82 2.04
CA ALA A 32 3.14 -3.16 1.35
C ALA A 32 3.08 -2.75 -0.13
N GLU A 33 4.02 -1.94 -0.58
CA GLU A 33 4.25 -1.68 -2.00
C GLU A 33 5.29 -2.66 -2.54
N HIS A 34 4.90 -3.42 -3.56
CA HIS A 34 5.79 -4.38 -4.23
C HIS A 34 6.51 -3.74 -5.43
N PRO A 35 7.67 -4.29 -5.85
CA PRO A 35 8.37 -3.87 -7.06
C PRO A 35 7.51 -3.85 -8.32
N SER A 36 6.49 -4.72 -8.39
CA SER A 36 5.53 -4.78 -9.49
C SER A 36 4.65 -3.53 -9.60
N GLY A 37 4.63 -2.67 -8.59
CA GLY A 37 3.73 -1.52 -8.48
C GLY A 37 2.36 -1.86 -7.89
N ASN A 38 2.18 -3.09 -7.38
CA ASN A 38 0.97 -3.47 -6.65
C ASN A 38 1.12 -3.16 -5.17
N TYR A 39 0.03 -2.71 -4.56
CA TYR A 39 -0.13 -2.52 -3.13
C TYR A 39 -0.82 -3.74 -2.54
N TRP A 40 -0.30 -4.21 -1.42
CA TRP A 40 -0.78 -5.37 -0.71
C TRP A 40 -1.14 -5.00 0.71
N TRP A 41 -2.33 -5.41 1.13
CA TRP A 41 -2.79 -5.17 2.49
C TRP A 41 -3.81 -6.23 2.89
N ALA A 42 -3.65 -6.80 4.08
CA ALA A 42 -4.56 -7.80 4.66
C ALA A 42 -4.97 -8.95 3.71
N GLY A 43 -4.03 -9.46 2.90
CA GLY A 43 -4.26 -10.57 1.97
C GLY A 43 -4.92 -10.19 0.65
N ARG A 44 -5.09 -8.89 0.37
CA ARG A 44 -5.59 -8.38 -0.91
C ARG A 44 -4.54 -7.55 -1.63
N SER A 45 -4.70 -7.42 -2.94
CA SER A 45 -3.82 -6.60 -3.76
C SER A 45 -4.57 -5.70 -4.72
N SER A 46 -4.04 -4.51 -4.99
CA SER A 46 -4.54 -3.62 -6.02
C SER A 46 -3.41 -2.81 -6.64
N LYS A 47 -3.62 -2.29 -7.85
CA LYS A 47 -2.73 -1.28 -8.46
C LYS A 47 -2.91 0.10 -7.84
N CYS A 48 -4.04 0.34 -7.18
CA CYS A 48 -4.31 1.59 -6.48
C CYS A 48 -3.75 1.51 -5.06
N GLU A 49 -3.13 2.60 -4.59
CA GLU A 49 -2.65 2.71 -3.22
C GLU A 49 -3.84 2.85 -2.25
N PRO A 50 -3.92 2.05 -1.17
CA PRO A 50 -4.92 2.29 -0.13
C PRO A 50 -4.57 3.55 0.67
N PRO A 51 -5.53 4.16 1.37
CA PRO A 51 -5.23 5.13 2.42
C PRO A 51 -4.42 4.51 3.56
N CYS A 52 -3.66 5.34 4.27
CA CYS A 52 -3.01 4.95 5.52
C CYS A 52 -4.04 4.84 6.66
N SER A 53 -3.61 4.38 7.84
CA SER A 53 -4.48 4.10 9.01
C SER A 53 -5.33 5.28 9.47
N ASP A 54 -4.94 6.51 9.12
CA ASP A 54 -5.67 7.73 9.46
C ASP A 54 -7.03 7.83 8.74
N ASP A 55 -7.22 7.11 7.63
CA ASP A 55 -8.49 7.03 6.89
C ASP A 55 -9.01 5.59 6.83
N VAL A 56 -9.55 5.13 7.97
CA VAL A 56 -10.11 3.79 8.13
C VAL A 56 -11.23 3.50 7.13
N THR A 57 -12.10 4.49 6.87
CA THR A 57 -13.23 4.34 5.93
C THR A 57 -12.72 4.07 4.52
N GLY A 58 -11.77 4.88 4.03
CA GLY A 58 -11.20 4.66 2.70
C GLY A 58 -10.35 3.39 2.62
N GLN A 59 -9.70 2.98 3.71
CA GLN A 59 -8.95 1.72 3.78
C GLN A 59 -9.87 0.49 3.70
N CYS A 60 -11.02 0.52 4.38
CA CYS A 60 -12.07 -0.51 4.24
C CYS A 60 -12.63 -0.55 2.81
N ALA A 61 -12.97 0.62 2.25
CA ALA A 61 -13.48 0.69 0.87
C ALA A 61 -12.46 0.15 -0.15
N TRP A 62 -11.17 0.45 0.05
CA TRP A 62 -10.10 -0.14 -0.76
C TRP A 62 -10.07 -1.65 -0.62
N PHE A 63 -10.20 -2.19 0.60
CA PHE A 63 -10.18 -3.63 0.84
C PHE A 63 -11.34 -4.36 0.18
N ASP A 64 -12.54 -3.79 0.21
CA ASP A 64 -13.69 -4.38 -0.47
C ASP A 64 -13.52 -4.39 -2.00
N ALA A 65 -12.85 -3.39 -2.57
CA ALA A 65 -12.59 -3.28 -4.00
C ALA A 65 -11.32 -4.04 -4.47
N ALA A 66 -10.39 -4.35 -3.57
CA ALA A 66 -9.11 -4.96 -3.92
C ALA A 66 -9.25 -6.45 -4.29
N GLU A 67 -8.42 -6.88 -5.23
CA GLU A 67 -8.41 -8.26 -5.72
C GLU A 67 -7.99 -9.21 -4.60
N ARG A 68 -8.76 -10.29 -4.41
CA ARG A 68 -8.37 -11.40 -3.54
C ARG A 68 -7.33 -12.22 -4.26
N LYS A 69 -6.18 -12.43 -3.64
CA LYS A 69 -5.20 -13.42 -4.10
C LYS A 69 -5.58 -14.78 -3.52
N GLY A 70 -6.34 -15.59 -4.28
CA GLY A 70 -6.70 -16.94 -3.84
C GLY A 70 -7.86 -17.66 -4.55
N GLU A 71 -8.22 -17.28 -5.78
CA GLU A 71 -9.14 -18.05 -6.64
C GLU A 71 -8.44 -18.44 -7.95
#